data_AF-A0A235IW95-F1
#
_entry.id   AF-A0A235IW95-F1
#
_cell.length_a   1.000
_cell.length_b   1.000
_cell.length_c   1.000
_cell.angle_alpha   90.00
_cell.angle_beta   90.00
_cell.angle_gamma   90.00
#
_symmetry.space_group_name_H-M   'P 1'
#
loop_
_entity.id
_entity.type
_entity.pdbx_description
1 polymer ?
#
loop_
_entity_poly.entity_id
_entity_poly.type
_entity_poly.pdbx_seq_one_letter_code
_entity_poly.pdbx_strand_id
1 'polypeptide(L)' 'MTATLQRRESANVWDRFCEWITSTNNRIYIGWFGVVMIPTLLAATACFVVAFIAAPPVDIDGIREPVAGSLIYGNNII' A
#
# COMPACT_ATOMS: atom_id res chain seq x y z
N MET A 1 3.95 52.82 -1.77
CA MET A 1 2.86 51.81 -1.66
C MET A 1 2.93 50.90 -2.87
N THR A 2 3.71 49.83 -2.77
CA THR A 2 3.73 48.75 -3.76
C THR A 2 2.65 47.75 -3.34
N ALA A 3 1.51 47.78 -4.04
CA ALA A 3 0.48 46.77 -3.86
C ALA A 3 1.06 45.44 -4.36
N THR A 4 1.49 44.59 -3.42
CA THR A 4 1.73 43.18 -3.71
C THR A 4 0.38 42.61 -4.11
N LEU A 5 0.21 42.37 -5.41
CA LEU A 5 -0.87 41.55 -5.95
C LEU A 5 -0.75 40.18 -5.29
N GLN A 6 -1.46 40.01 -4.18
CA GLN A 6 -1.70 38.72 -3.56
C GLN A 6 -2.59 37.97 -4.55
N ARG A 7 -1.98 37.39 -5.58
CA ARG A 7 -2.59 36.40 -6.45
C ARG A 7 -2.92 35.22 -5.56
N ARG A 8 -4.04 35.32 -4.85
CA ARG A 8 -4.84 34.15 -4.46
C ARG A 8 -5.32 33.55 -5.78
N GLU A 9 -4.40 32.95 -6.52
CA GLU A 9 -4.80 31.82 -7.34
C GLU A 9 -5.37 30.84 -6.35
N SER A 10 -6.68 30.67 -6.39
CA SER A 10 -7.35 29.48 -5.92
C SER A 10 -6.53 28.29 -6.44
N ALA A 11 -5.64 27.76 -5.61
CA ALA A 11 -4.73 26.70 -5.99
C ALA A 11 -5.53 25.62 -6.69
N ASN A 12 -5.08 25.21 -7.88
CA ASN A 12 -5.77 24.22 -8.67
C ASN A 12 -5.94 22.95 -7.82
N VAL A 13 -6.95 22.12 -8.11
CA VAL A 13 -7.17 20.85 -7.40
C VAL A 13 -5.88 20.03 -7.33
N TRP A 14 -5.09 20.05 -8.41
CA TRP A 14 -3.80 19.38 -8.48
C TRP A 14 -2.76 19.96 -7.51
N ASP A 15 -2.65 21.28 -7.41
CA ASP A 15 -1.68 21.93 -6.51
C ASP A 15 -2.03 21.65 -5.04
N ARG A 16 -3.32 21.69 -4.69
CA ARG A 16 -3.79 21.30 -3.35
C ARG A 16 -3.51 19.82 -3.04
N PHE A 17 -3.63 18.94 -4.03
CA PHE A 17 -3.29 17.54 -3.88
C PHE A 17 -1.78 17.34 -3.65
N CYS A 18 -0.94 18.01 -4.44
CA CYS A 18 0.52 17.99 -4.26
C CYS A 18 0.91 18.48 -2.86
N GLU A 19 0.40 19.64 -2.43
CA GLU A 19 0.63 20.20 -1.10
C GLU A 19 0.22 19.25 0.01
N TRP A 20 -0.91 18.55 -0.15
CA TRP A 20 -1.41 17.59 0.83
C TRP A 20 -0.56 16.32 0.90
N ILE A 21 -0.20 15.73 -0.24
CA ILE A 21 0.65 14.52 -0.30
C ILE A 21 2.02 14.78 0.34
N THR A 22 2.60 15.95 0.11
CA THR A 22 3.91 16.33 0.69
C THR A 22 3.81 17.06 2.03
N SER A 23 2.63 17.13 2.64
CA SER A 23 2.45 17.82 3.92
C SER A 23 3.16 17.10 5.06
N THR A 24 3.97 17.84 5.82
CA THR A 24 4.62 17.36 7.05
C THR A 24 3.70 17.34 8.26
N ASN A 25 2.48 17.88 8.13
CA ASN A 25 1.47 17.90 9.20
C ASN A 25 0.60 16.63 9.23
N ASN A 26 0.72 15.75 8.22
CA ASN A 26 0.06 14.45 8.26
C ASN A 26 0.65 13.59 9.36
N ARG A 27 -0.20 12.91 10.17
CA ARG A 27 0.25 12.03 11.27
C ARG A 27 1.21 10.93 10.79
N ILE A 28 1.00 10.45 9.58
CA ILE A 28 1.90 9.57 8.84
C ILE A 28 2.20 10.29 7.53
N TYR A 29 3.46 10.58 7.27
CA TYR A 29 3.88 11.22 6.03
C TYR A 29 3.60 10.30 4.83
N ILE A 30 3.09 10.87 3.74
CA ILE A 30 2.76 10.14 2.51
C ILE A 30 3.91 10.31 1.51
N GLY A 31 4.07 11.53 0.96
CA GLY A 31 5.00 11.80 -0.13
C GLY A 31 4.70 11.01 -1.41
N TRP A 32 5.44 11.26 -2.48
CA TRP A 32 5.20 10.57 -3.76
C TRP A 32 5.49 9.07 -3.71
N PHE A 33 6.44 8.63 -2.88
CA PHE A 33 6.66 7.20 -2.63
C PHE A 33 5.48 6.55 -1.90
N GLY A 34 4.85 7.26 -0.96
CA GLY A 34 3.69 6.75 -0.22
C GLY A 34 2.50 6.41 -1.11
N VAL A 35 2.33 7.15 -2.22
CA VAL A 35 1.26 6.89 -3.20
C VAL A 35 1.34 5.48 -3.79
N VAL A 36 2.55 4.95 -4.00
CA VAL A 36 2.75 3.58 -4.49
C VAL A 36 2.90 2.60 -3.33
N MET A 37 3.61 2.98 -2.27
CA MET A 37 3.91 2.13 -1.13
C MET A 37 2.65 1.69 -0.39
N ILE A 38 1.72 2.61 -0.10
CA ILE A 38 0.51 2.30 0.67
C ILE A 38 -0.34 1.21 -0.01
N PRO A 39 -0.77 1.37 -1.29
CA PRO A 39 -1.60 0.34 -1.92
C PRO A 39 -0.85 -0.99 -2.11
N THR A 40 0.44 -0.96 -2.43
CA THR A 40 1.22 -2.20 -2.64
C THR A 40 1.44 -2.98 -1.35
N LEU A 41 1.78 -2.30 -0.24
CA LEU A 41 1.91 -2.95 1.06
C LEU A 41 0.57 -3.48 1.56
N LEU A 42 -0.52 -2.72 1.44
CA LEU A 42 -1.85 -3.19 1.86
C LEU A 42 -2.29 -4.44 1.09
N ALA A 43 -2.10 -4.45 -0.23
CA ALA A 43 -2.43 -5.61 -1.05
C ALA A 43 -1.56 -6.82 -0.70
N ALA A 44 -0.24 -6.62 -0.55
CA ALA A 44 0.68 -7.68 -0.18
C ALA A 44 0.38 -8.26 1.20
N THR A 45 0.13 -7.41 2.20
CA THR A 45 -0.23 -7.85 3.56
C THR A 45 -1.56 -8.60 3.57
N ALA A 46 -2.59 -8.09 2.89
CA ALA A 46 -3.88 -8.78 2.81
C ALA A 46 -3.75 -10.15 2.15
N CYS A 47 -3.05 -10.24 1.01
CA CYS A 47 -2.80 -11.49 0.31
C CYS A 47 -2.02 -12.48 1.18
N PHE A 48 -0.94 -12.02 1.82
CA PHE A 48 -0.12 -12.84 2.71
C PHE A 48 -0.93 -13.42 3.88
N VAL A 49 -1.70 -12.59 4.59
CA VAL A 49 -2.51 -13.04 5.73
C VAL A 49 -3.54 -14.09 5.30
N VAL A 50 -4.25 -13.85 4.20
CA VAL A 50 -5.27 -14.80 3.70
C VAL A 50 -4.61 -16.11 3.25
N ALA A 51 -3.52 -16.03 2.48
CA ALA A 51 -2.84 -17.21 1.95
C ALA A 51 -2.22 -18.05 3.07
N PHE A 52 -1.55 -17.42 4.03
CA PHE A 52 -0.93 -18.10 5.17
C PHE A 52 -1.95 -18.87 6.02
N ILE A 53 -3.16 -18.35 6.16
CA ILE A 53 -4.22 -19.00 6.93
C ILE A 53 -4.93 -20.08 6.10
N ALA A 54 -5.30 -19.78 4.86
CA ALA A 54 -6.34 -20.52 4.14
C ALA A 54 -6.02 -20.92 2.69
N ALA A 55 -4.80 -20.71 2.19
CA ALA A 55 -4.47 -21.14 0.84
C ALA A 55 -4.57 -22.67 0.70
N PRO A 56 -5.07 -23.19 -0.44
CA PRO A 56 -4.94 -24.60 -0.77
C PRO A 56 -3.46 -24.97 -1.04
N PRO A 57 -3.11 -26.26 -1.05
CA PRO A 57 -1.79 -26.73 -1.41
C PRO A 57 -1.35 -26.26 -2.81
N VAL A 58 -0.07 -25.94 -2.96
CA VAL A 58 0.51 -25.39 -4.21
C VAL A 58 1.57 -26.34 -4.75
N ASP A 59 1.51 -26.64 -6.05
CA ASP A 59 2.53 -27.41 -6.76
C ASP A 59 3.70 -26.50 -7.13
N ILE A 60 4.72 -26.47 -6.28
CA ILE A 60 5.87 -25.58 -6.42
C ILE A 60 6.84 -26.03 -7.53
N ASP A 61 7.01 -27.35 -7.68
CA ASP A 61 7.95 -27.94 -8.63
C ASP A 61 7.31 -28.35 -9.97
N GLY A 62 5.97 -28.27 -10.07
CA GLY A 62 5.23 -28.59 -11.30
C GLY A 62 5.13 -30.07 -11.60
N ILE A 63 5.39 -30.94 -10.61
CA ILE A 63 5.41 -32.40 -10.75
C ILE A 63 4.10 -33.06 -10.34
N ARG A 64 3.05 -32.27 -10.09
CA ARG A 64 1.73 -32.73 -9.60
C ARG A 64 1.77 -33.28 -8.18
N GLU A 65 2.68 -32.78 -7.33
CA GLU A 65 2.74 -33.08 -5.90
C GLU A 65 2.57 -31.76 -5.09
N PRO A 66 1.33 -31.38 -4.75
CA PRO A 66 1.07 -30.12 -4.06
C PRO A 66 1.57 -30.11 -2.61
N VAL A 67 2.24 -29.03 -2.22
CA VAL A 67 2.73 -28.81 -0.85
C VAL A 67 1.74 -27.93 -0.09
N ALA A 68 1.29 -28.42 1.07
CA ALA A 68 0.43 -27.64 1.98
C ALA A 68 1.28 -26.65 2.78
N GLY A 69 0.99 -25.35 2.67
CA GLY A 69 1.69 -24.30 3.41
C GLY A 69 0.84 -23.51 4.40
N SER A 70 -0.49 -23.72 4.43
CA SER A 70 -1.40 -22.92 5.25
C SER A 70 -1.79 -23.60 6.57
N LEU A 71 -2.22 -22.78 7.53
CA LEU A 71 -2.62 -23.26 8.87
C LEU A 71 -3.83 -24.20 8.83
N ILE A 72 -4.84 -23.89 8.02
CA ILE A 72 -6.04 -24.73 7.88
C ILE A 72 -5.69 -26.12 7.30
N TYR A 73 -4.62 -26.20 6.50
CA TYR A 73 -4.13 -27.45 5.91
C TYR A 73 -3.08 -28.16 6.78
N GLY A 74 -3.04 -27.87 8.09
CA GLY A 74 -2.27 -28.67 9.06
C GLY A 74 -0.86 -28.18 9.37
N ASN A 75 -0.49 -26.97 8.92
CA ASN A 75 0.78 -26.34 9.32
C ASN A 75 0.66 -25.60 10.66
N ASN A 76 1.82 -25.30 11.25
CA ASN A 76 1.94 -24.39 12.39
C ASN A 76 2.69 -23.12 11.96
N ILE A 77 3.21 -22.32 12.91
CA ILE A 77 3.87 -21.05 12.60
C ILE A 77 5.32 -21.23 12.07
N ILE A 78 5.94 -22.40 12.32
CA ILE A 78 7.30 -22.74 11.90
C ILE A 78 7.30 -23.37 10.51
#